data_AF-A0A964QIY3-F1
#
_entry.id   AF-A0A964QIY3-F1
#
_cell.length_a   1.000
_cell.length_b   1.000
_cell.length_c   1.000
_cell.angle_alpha   90.00
_cell.angle_beta   90.00
_cell.angle_gamma   90.00
#
_symmetry.space_group_name_H-M   'P 1'
#
loop_
_entity.id
_entity.type
_entity.pdbx_description
1 polymer ?
#
loop_
_entity_poly.entity_id
_entity_poly.type
_entity_poly.pdbx_seq_one_letter_code
_entity_poly.pdbx_strand_id
1 'polypeptide(L)' 'MSGSDEELMKRLQEGEVKAFDLLYERYRERLYNFILRLTQDSALTADVYQDTFIRVLQRATHYDARHRFSTWIFT' A
#
# COMPACT_ATOMS: atom_id res chain seq x y z
N MET A 1 -5.80 18.12 -3.24
CA MET A 1 -5.68 17.99 -1.77
C MET A 1 -5.12 16.61 -1.46
N SER A 2 -3.90 16.52 -0.92
CA SER A 2 -3.29 15.24 -0.55
C SER A 2 -3.32 15.12 0.98
N GLY A 3 -4.14 14.20 1.52
CA GLY A 3 -4.19 13.92 2.96
C GLY A 3 -2.98 13.11 3.44
N SER A 4 -2.87 12.86 4.76
CA SER A 4 -1.92 11.87 5.28
C SER A 4 -2.28 10.46 4.78
N ASP A 5 -1.35 9.51 4.90
CA ASP A 5 -1.65 8.13 4.47
C ASP A 5 -2.76 7.50 5.32
N GLU A 6 -2.81 7.84 6.60
CA GLU A 6 -3.86 7.43 7.53
C GLU A 6 -5.23 7.98 7.12
N GLU A 7 -5.29 9.24 6.67
CA GLU A 7 -6.51 9.86 6.18
C GLU A 7 -6.97 9.20 4.86
N LEU A 8 -6.03 8.88 3.97
CA LEU A 8 -6.34 8.15 2.75
C LEU A 8 -6.85 6.73 3.05
N MET A 9 -6.27 6.04 4.04
CA MET A 9 -6.76 4.74 4.48
C MET A 9 -8.17 4.82 5.07
N LYS A 10 -8.46 5.86 5.86
CA LYS A 10 -9.82 6.09 6.37
C LYS A 10 -10.83 6.31 5.24
N ARG A 11 -10.50 7.14 4.25
CA ARG A 11 -11.34 7.36 3.07
C ARG A 11 -11.52 6.08 2.25
N LEU A 12 -10.47 5.26 2.17
CA LEU A 12 -10.55 3.94 1.54
C LEU A 12 -11.48 2.99 2.31
N GLN A 13 -11.49 3.02 3.65
CA GLN A 13 -12.44 2.27 4.48
C GLN A 13 -13.89 2.69 4.23
N GLU A 14 -14.11 3.98 3.93
CA GLU A 14 -15.41 4.54 3.57
C GLU A 14 -15.81 4.25 2.11
N GLY A 15 -14.96 3.54 1.35
CA GLY A 15 -15.23 3.11 -0.02
C GLY A 15 -14.73 4.09 -1.10
N GLU A 16 -13.98 5.12 -0.73
CA GLU A 16 -13.43 6.07 -1.70
C GLU A 16 -12.19 5.49 -2.41
N VAL A 17 -12.42 4.84 -3.56
CA VAL A 17 -11.37 4.19 -4.36
C VAL A 17 -10.25 5.16 -4.77
N LYS A 18 -10.55 6.45 -5.00
CA LYS A 18 -9.53 7.46 -5.33
C LYS A 18 -8.47 7.64 -4.24
N ALA A 19 -8.78 7.29 -2.99
CA ALA A 19 -7.81 7.34 -1.91
C ALA A 19 -6.73 6.25 -2.07
N PHE A 20 -7.11 5.09 -2.62
CA PHE A 20 -6.15 4.03 -2.97
C PHE A 20 -5.19 4.48 -4.07
N ASP A 21 -5.67 5.18 -5.11
CA ASP A 21 -4.80 5.66 -6.20
C ASP A 21 -3.67 6.56 -5.66
N LEU A 22 -4.00 7.42 -4.69
CA LEU A 22 -3.01 8.30 -4.04
C LEU A 22 -2.01 7.52 -3.20
N LEU A 23 -2.44 6.47 -2.49
CA LEU A 23 -1.55 5.57 -1.75
C LEU A 23 -0.67 4.77 -2.72
N TYR A 24 -1.24 4.25 -3.80
CA TYR A 24 -0.51 3.51 -4.83
C TYR A 24 0.60 4.37 -5.42
N GLU A 25 0.30 5.59 -5.88
CA GLU A 25 1.30 6.50 -6.45
C GLU A 25 2.42 6.86 -5.46
N ARG A 26 2.09 7.01 -4.16
CA ARG A 26 3.09 7.31 -3.12
C ARG A 26 4.05 6.15 -2.85
N TYR A 27 3.57 4.91 -2.96
CA TYR A 27 4.30 3.73 -2.50
C TYR A 27 4.83 2.83 -3.62
N ARG A 28 4.32 2.95 -4.86
CA ARG A 28 4.64 2.04 -5.97
C ARG A 28 6.14 1.85 -6.19
N GLU A 29 6.91 2.94 -6.29
CA GLU A 29 8.35 2.83 -6.58
C GLU A 29 9.14 2.32 -5.38
N ARG A 30 8.82 2.79 -4.17
CA ARG A 30 9.51 2.38 -2.95
C ARG A 30 9.26 0.91 -2.62
N LEU A 31 8.02 0.45 -2.78
CA LEU A 31 7.64 -0.93 -2.50
C LEU A 31 8.26 -1.88 -3.53
N TYR A 32 8.18 -1.56 -4.83
CA TYR A 32 8.79 -2.37 -5.88
C TYR A 32 10.30 -2.50 -5.67
N ASN A 33 11.00 -1.39 -5.43
CA ASN A 33 12.44 -1.39 -5.19
C ASN A 33 12.84 -2.14 -3.91
N PHE A 34 12.02 -2.07 -2.86
CA PHE A 34 12.24 -2.83 -1.63
C PHE A 34 12.13 -4.33 -1.87
N ILE A 35 11.05 -4.77 -2.51
CA ILE A 35 10.83 -6.19 -2.83
C ILE A 35 11.92 -6.69 -3.76
N LEU A 36 12.29 -5.94 -4.80
CA LEU A 36 13.35 -6.31 -5.74
C LEU A 36 14.70 -6.53 -5.07
N ARG A 37 15.03 -5.72 -4.04
CA ARG A 37 16.26 -5.91 -3.26
C ARG A 37 16.27 -7.20 -2.45
N LEU A 38 15.10 -7.69 -2.04
CA LEU A 38 14.94 -8.91 -1.26
C LEU A 38 14.92 -10.16 -2.15
N THR A 39 14.19 -10.10 -3.26
CA THR A 39 13.99 -11.24 -4.17
C THR A 39 15.14 -11.39 -5.17
N GLN A 40 15.77 -10.28 -5.57
CA GLN A 40 16.73 -10.20 -6.68
C GLN A 40 16.19 -10.78 -8.01
N ASP A 41 14.87 -10.88 -8.14
CA ASP A 41 14.17 -11.46 -9.29
C ASP A 41 12.99 -10.56 -9.66
N SER A 42 12.98 -10.03 -10.89
CA SER A 42 11.96 -9.09 -11.35
C SER A 42 10.58 -9.74 -11.52
N ALA A 43 10.50 -11.01 -11.89
CA ALA A 43 9.23 -11.72 -12.06
C ALA A 43 8.58 -11.95 -10.69
N LEU A 44 9.35 -12.51 -9.75
CA LEU A 44 8.87 -12.70 -8.37
C LEU A 44 8.52 -11.36 -7.71
N THR A 45 9.28 -10.31 -8.01
CA THR A 45 8.98 -8.96 -7.51
C THR A 45 7.62 -8.48 -7.98
N ALA A 46 7.31 -8.62 -9.27
CA ALA A 46 6.04 -8.17 -9.84
C ALA A 46 4.85 -8.89 -9.19
N ASP A 47 4.96 -10.20 -8.98
CA ASP A 47 3.92 -11.02 -8.35
C ASP A 47 3.67 -10.56 -6.89
N VAL A 48 4.73 -10.48 -6.08
CA VAL A 48 4.61 -10.06 -4.67
C VAL A 48 4.12 -8.62 -4.56
N TYR A 49 4.62 -7.73 -5.42
CA TYR A 49 4.22 -6.33 -5.48
C TYR A 49 2.72 -6.18 -5.71
N GLN A 50 2.18 -6.92 -6.69
CA GLN A 50 0.75 -6.90 -7.01
C GLN A 50 -0.07 -7.46 -5.84
N ASP A 51 0.34 -8.58 -5.27
CA ASP A 51 -0.31 -9.19 -4.11
C ASP A 51 -0.34 -8.26 -2.90
N THR A 52 0.73 -7.49 -2.65
CA THR A 52 0.76 -6.52 -1.54
C THR A 52 -0.31 -5.45 -1.70
N PHE A 53 -0.48 -4.88 -2.90
CA PHE A 53 -1.51 -3.86 -3.12
C PHE A 53 -2.94 -4.44 -3.08
N ILE A 54 -3.13 -5.68 -3.55
CA ILE A 54 -4.41 -6.39 -3.37
C ILE A 54 -4.72 -6.57 -1.88
N ARG A 55 -3.72 -6.96 -1.07
CA ARG A 55 -3.87 -7.08 0.39
C ARG A 55 -4.18 -5.77 1.07
N VAL A 56 -3.61 -4.65 0.60
CA VAL A 56 -3.96 -3.30 1.08
C VAL A 56 -5.46 -3.07 0.92
N LEU A 57 -6.02 -3.32 -0.27
CA LEU A 57 -7.46 -3.17 -0.52
C LEU A 57 -8.31 -4.10 0.34
N GLN A 58 -7.95 -5.39 0.41
CA GLN A 58 -8.70 -6.39 1.17
C GLN A 58 -8.70 -6.12 2.69
N ARG A 59 -7.60 -5.60 3.21
CA ARG A 59 -7.42 -5.33 4.65
C ARG A 59 -7.66 -3.88 5.03
N ALA A 60 -8.01 -3.00 4.09
CA ALA A 60 -8.25 -1.60 4.35
C ALA A 60 -9.27 -1.41 5.49
N THR A 61 -10.38 -2.17 5.48
CA THR A 61 -11.43 -2.15 6.51
C THR A 61 -10.96 -2.52 7.92
N HIS A 62 -9.84 -3.23 8.06
CA HIS A 62 -9.28 -3.67 9.33
C HIS A 62 -8.06 -2.84 9.75
N TYR A 63 -7.68 -1.83 8.97
CA TYR A 63 -6.55 -0.97 9.26
C TYR A 63 -6.83 -0.07 10.47
N ASP A 64 -5.90 -0.06 11.41
CA ASP A 64 -5.95 0.78 12.59
C ASP A 64 -4.99 1.97 12.42
N ALA A 65 -5.57 3.18 12.31
CA ALA A 65 -4.83 4.43 12.10
C ALA A 65 -3.86 4.79 13.24
N ARG A 66 -3.85 4.07 14.37
CA ARG A 66 -2.79 4.17 15.38
C ARG A 66 -1.43 3.68 14.87
N HIS A 67 -1.42 2.80 13.86
CA HIS A 67 -0.20 2.34 13.21
C HIS A 67 0.04 3.12 11.93
N ARG A 68 1.28 3.60 11.73
CA ARG A 68 1.64 4.30 10.50
C ARG A 68 1.47 3.38 9.29
N PHE A 69 0.79 3.85 8.25
CA PHE A 69 0.60 3.07 7.03
C PHE A 69 1.94 2.68 6.40
N SER A 70 2.91 3.60 6.45
CA SER A 70 4.28 3.39 5.97
C SER A 70 5.03 2.25 6.65
N THR A 71 4.61 1.83 7.84
CA THR A 71 5.18 0.67 8.53
C THR A 71 4.37 -0.59 8.19
N TRP A 72 3.05 -0.44 8.18
CA TRP A 72 2.12 -1.54 7.91
C TRP A 72 2.30 -2.15 6.51
N ILE A 73 2.54 -1.34 5.47
CA ILE A 73 2.71 -1.86 4.09
C ILE A 73 4.01 -2.64 3.86
N PHE A 74 5.01 -2.49 4.74
CA PHE A 74 6.29 -3.19 4.65
C PHE A 74 6.43 -4.35 5.64
N THR A 75 5.36 -4.71 6.36
CA THR A 75 5.32 -5.80 7.34
C THR A 75 4.38 -6.90 6.88
#